data_AF-A0A6J8D0Z7-F1
#
_entry.id   AF-A0A6J8D0Z7-F1
#
_cell.length_a   1.000
_cell.length_b   1.000
_cell.length_c   1.000
_cell.angle_alpha   90.00
_cell.angle_beta   90.00
_cell.angle_gamma   90.00
#
_symmetry.space_group_name_H-M   'P 1'
#
loop_
_entity.id
_entity.type
_entity.pdbx_description
1 polymer ?
#
loop_
_entity_poly.entity_id
_entity_poly.type
_entity_poly.pdbx_seq_one_letter_code
_entity_poly.pdbx_strand_id
1 'polypeptide(L)'
;MDQITNCSKKNDNSNCDQETNYENKQKTDNNAPQEEHKNINYQDNNEMTEESSKTSQGVVSDTSKADEVQTEQKVNDDKINGNTDSEEGDSSSEEEYESAEEGEIEIEEEKLKLEEEKLTEEEKNLKKAEAQKYKDEGNKVFKEGFYKEAIKYYSRALQTCPYSYFKERSIMYSNRAACKLHMEKYDEAIKDCSKAIDLHPHYLKAVLRRAELYEKVEKLEEALADYQRIIELDPSHYIARSACMRLPDQIKEKNEKLKEEMMGKLKDLGNMVLKPFGLSTNNFKMQQDPKTGGYSVNFQQNPES
;
A
#
# COMPACT_ATOMS: atom_id res chain seq x y z
N MET A 1 -15.92 62.28 52.49
CA MET A 1 -16.13 62.19 51.04
C MET A 1 -17.29 61.25 50.80
N ASP A 2 -18.28 61.77 50.10
CA ASP A 2 -19.66 61.32 50.10
C ASP A 2 -19.97 60.07 49.27
N GLN A 3 -21.02 59.41 49.75
CA GLN A 3 -22.11 58.64 49.14
C GLN A 3 -22.24 58.55 47.58
N ILE A 4 -22.63 57.33 47.14
CA ILE A 4 -23.77 56.97 46.25
C ILE A 4 -23.82 57.67 44.86
N THR A 5 -23.95 56.97 43.71
CA THR A 5 -25.26 56.69 43.07
C THR A 5 -25.16 55.74 41.86
N ASN A 6 -26.09 54.79 41.82
CA ASN A 6 -26.52 53.93 40.71
C ASN A 6 -26.91 54.70 39.42
N CYS A 7 -26.76 54.04 38.26
CA CYS A 7 -27.77 54.15 37.21
C CYS A 7 -27.98 52.81 36.48
N SER A 8 -29.23 52.35 36.48
CA SER A 8 -29.80 51.21 35.75
C SER A 8 -30.80 51.74 34.72
N LYS A 9 -31.14 50.87 33.74
CA LYS A 9 -32.27 50.86 32.76
C LYS A 9 -31.80 51.11 31.31
N LYS A 10 -32.19 50.35 30.27
CA LYS A 10 -33.30 49.41 29.97
C LYS A 10 -32.85 48.51 28.77
N ASN A 11 -33.12 47.21 28.78
CA ASN A 11 -34.12 46.46 27.98
C ASN A 11 -34.18 46.79 26.48
N ASP A 12 -33.97 45.78 25.61
CA ASP A 12 -35.09 45.12 24.92
C ASP A 12 -34.72 43.73 24.34
N ASN A 13 -35.72 42.84 24.42
CA ASN A 13 -35.82 41.42 24.05
C ASN A 13 -36.02 41.19 22.55
N SER A 14 -35.54 40.04 22.05
CA SER A 14 -36.30 39.01 21.27
C SER A 14 -35.28 37.97 20.75
N ASN A 15 -35.09 36.79 21.33
CA ASN A 15 -35.90 35.57 21.34
C ASN A 15 -36.48 35.12 19.99
N CYS A 16 -35.95 34.01 19.44
CA CYS A 16 -36.74 33.00 18.71
C CYS A 16 -35.94 31.69 18.57
N ASP A 17 -36.23 30.76 19.47
CA ASP A 17 -36.03 29.32 19.30
C ASP A 17 -36.92 28.80 18.16
N GLN A 18 -36.41 27.87 17.35
CA GLN A 18 -37.23 26.85 16.69
C GLN A 18 -36.51 25.50 16.66
N GLU A 19 -36.91 24.64 17.59
CA GLU A 19 -36.87 23.18 17.48
C GLU A 19 -37.73 22.72 16.30
N THR A 20 -37.29 21.71 15.55
CA THR A 20 -38.21 20.75 14.93
C THR A 20 -37.71 19.32 15.12
N ASN A 21 -38.53 18.57 15.86
CA ASN A 21 -38.53 17.11 15.99
C ASN A 21 -38.87 16.43 14.65
N TYR A 22 -38.24 15.28 14.38
CA TYR A 22 -38.86 14.19 13.63
C TYR A 22 -38.46 12.85 14.27
N GLU A 23 -39.44 12.21 14.92
CA GLU A 23 -39.36 10.84 15.40
C GLU A 23 -39.95 9.85 14.37
N ASN A 24 -39.29 8.69 14.29
CA ASN A 24 -39.81 7.33 14.10
C ASN A 24 -40.48 6.88 12.78
N LYS A 25 -39.86 5.88 12.13
CA LYS A 25 -40.49 4.56 11.95
C LYS A 25 -39.49 3.43 11.66
N GLN A 26 -39.67 2.31 12.35
CA GLN A 26 -38.98 1.03 12.14
C GLN A 26 -39.65 0.16 11.05
N LYS A 27 -38.82 -0.73 10.47
CA LYS A 27 -39.05 -2.10 9.94
C LYS A 27 -39.36 -2.33 8.46
N THR A 28 -38.79 -3.47 8.01
CA THR A 28 -38.90 -4.25 6.74
C THR A 28 -38.08 -3.65 5.58
N ASP A 29 -37.17 -4.35 4.89
CA ASP A 29 -37.14 -5.75 4.46
C ASP A 29 -35.72 -6.34 4.33
N ASN A 30 -35.67 -7.66 4.44
CA ASN A 30 -34.55 -8.54 4.12
C ASN A 30 -34.15 -8.41 2.64
N ASN A 31 -32.90 -8.08 2.37
CA ASN A 31 -32.09 -8.71 1.32
C ASN A 31 -30.65 -8.21 1.43
N ALA A 32 -29.75 -9.12 1.82
CA ALA A 32 -28.31 -8.87 1.80
C ALA A 32 -27.82 -8.80 0.35
N PRO A 33 -27.13 -7.72 -0.07
CA PRO A 33 -26.27 -7.77 -1.24
C PRO A 33 -24.90 -8.24 -0.78
N GLN A 34 -24.40 -9.29 -1.44
CA GLN A 34 -23.01 -9.72 -1.36
C GLN A 34 -22.10 -8.51 -1.61
N GLU A 35 -21.08 -8.32 -0.77
CA GLU A 35 -20.09 -7.27 -0.94
C GLU A 35 -19.35 -7.49 -2.28
N GLU A 36 -19.78 -6.77 -3.32
CA GLU A 36 -18.94 -6.51 -4.47
C GLU A 36 -17.77 -5.65 -3.97
N HIS A 37 -16.59 -6.28 -3.89
CA HIS A 37 -15.33 -5.57 -3.77
C HIS A 37 -15.30 -4.48 -4.84
N LYS A 38 -15.55 -3.22 -4.44
CA LYS A 38 -15.39 -2.07 -5.31
C LYS A 38 -13.91 -2.02 -5.69
N ASN A 39 -13.65 -2.53 -6.88
CA ASN A 39 -12.35 -2.48 -7.52
C ASN A 39 -12.06 -1.00 -7.77
N ILE A 40 -11.39 -0.35 -6.81
CA ILE A 40 -10.78 0.95 -7.04
C ILE A 40 -9.79 0.70 -8.18
N ASN A 41 -10.10 1.24 -9.35
CA ASN A 41 -9.23 1.17 -10.50
C ASN A 41 -7.96 1.98 -10.19
N TYR A 42 -6.95 1.30 -9.66
CA TYR A 42 -5.63 1.86 -9.37
C TYR A 42 -4.94 2.07 -10.73
N GLN A 43 -5.12 3.27 -11.30
CA GLN A 43 -4.39 3.63 -12.52
C GLN A 43 -2.88 3.52 -12.27
N ASP A 44 -2.23 2.87 -13.24
CA ASP A 44 -0.79 2.66 -13.39
C ASP A 44 0.08 3.86 -12.96
N ASN A 45 0.45 3.93 -11.69
CA ASN A 45 1.56 4.76 -11.20
C ASN A 45 2.82 3.91 -10.93
N ASN A 46 2.79 2.63 -11.34
CA ASN A 46 3.90 1.68 -11.22
C ASN A 46 4.95 1.84 -12.35
N GLU A 47 5.18 3.06 -12.83
CA GLU A 47 6.31 3.31 -13.74
C GLU A 47 7.63 3.01 -13.02
N MET A 48 8.36 2.05 -13.56
CA MET A 48 9.74 1.75 -13.16
C MET A 48 10.62 2.98 -13.37
N THR A 49 11.44 3.34 -12.38
CA THR A 49 12.27 4.56 -12.46
C THR A 49 13.35 4.45 -13.52
N GLU A 50 13.26 5.33 -14.53
CA GLU A 50 14.36 5.68 -15.43
C GLU A 50 15.15 6.85 -14.84
N GLU A 51 15.80 6.65 -13.68
CA GLU A 51 16.74 7.65 -13.16
C GLU A 51 18.04 7.61 -13.98
N SER A 52 18.08 8.41 -15.04
CA SER A 52 19.33 8.82 -15.68
C SER A 52 19.96 9.94 -14.84
N SER A 53 21.16 9.71 -14.32
CA SER A 53 21.94 10.72 -13.61
C SER A 53 22.22 11.94 -14.50
N LYS A 54 21.43 13.00 -14.37
CA LYS A 54 21.76 14.34 -14.88
C LYS A 54 21.95 15.28 -13.71
N THR A 55 23.22 15.59 -13.45
CA THR A 55 23.68 16.65 -12.57
C THR A 55 23.08 17.99 -13.03
N SER A 56 22.34 18.65 -12.15
CA SER A 56 21.74 19.95 -12.39
C SER A 56 22.78 21.08 -12.25
N GLN A 57 23.00 21.82 -13.33
CA GLN A 57 23.31 23.25 -13.28
C GLN A 57 22.23 23.97 -14.09
N GLY A 58 21.47 24.86 -13.43
CA GLY A 58 20.70 25.90 -14.10
C GLY A 58 21.66 26.92 -14.74
N VAL A 59 21.27 27.90 -15.54
CA VAL A 59 20.00 28.56 -15.84
C VAL A 59 20.26 29.26 -17.19
N VAL A 60 19.33 29.25 -18.15
CA VAL A 60 18.73 30.46 -18.77
C VAL A 60 17.69 30.08 -19.82
N SER A 61 16.57 30.79 -19.70
CA SER A 61 15.44 30.94 -20.60
C SER A 61 15.82 31.50 -21.97
N ASP A 62 15.15 31.08 -23.04
CA ASP A 62 14.62 32.03 -24.02
C ASP A 62 13.50 31.44 -24.88
N THR A 63 12.51 32.30 -25.11
CA THR A 63 11.27 32.10 -25.86
C THR A 63 11.42 32.45 -27.35
N SER A 64 10.79 31.69 -28.26
CA SER A 64 10.12 32.15 -29.50
C SER A 64 9.61 30.93 -30.29
N LYS A 65 8.29 30.79 -30.46
CA LYS A 65 7.44 31.20 -31.63
C LYS A 65 7.70 30.44 -32.93
N ALA A 66 6.62 29.75 -33.34
CA ALA A 66 6.10 29.53 -34.70
C ALA A 66 7.00 28.87 -35.76
N ASP A 67 6.52 27.77 -36.35
CA ASP A 67 6.03 27.82 -37.74
C ASP A 67 5.28 26.53 -38.11
N GLU A 68 4.10 26.73 -38.70
CA GLU A 68 3.33 25.76 -39.46
C GLU A 68 4.04 25.47 -40.79
N VAL A 69 4.14 24.19 -41.20
CA VAL A 69 3.98 23.80 -42.60
C VAL A 69 3.36 22.41 -42.66
N GLN A 70 2.14 22.35 -43.19
CA GLN A 70 1.56 21.15 -43.80
C GLN A 70 2.19 20.94 -45.18
N THR A 71 2.55 19.71 -45.55
CA THR A 71 2.43 19.26 -46.95
C THR A 71 2.13 17.77 -47.03
N GLU A 72 1.18 17.51 -47.93
CA GLU A 72 0.42 16.31 -48.28
C GLU A 72 1.21 15.09 -48.80
N GLN A 73 0.62 13.93 -48.50
CA GLN A 73 0.36 12.75 -49.35
C GLN A 73 1.40 12.28 -50.39
N LYS A 74 1.72 10.97 -50.32
CA LYS A 74 1.41 10.05 -51.42
C LYS A 74 1.32 8.59 -50.97
N VAL A 75 0.19 7.99 -51.35
CA VAL A 75 -0.15 6.57 -51.38
C VAL A 75 0.82 5.81 -52.26
N ASN A 76 1.11 4.55 -51.93
CA ASN A 76 1.28 3.46 -52.90
C ASN A 76 0.99 2.13 -52.20
N ASP A 77 -0.17 1.56 -52.55
CA ASP A 77 -0.47 0.14 -52.47
C ASP A 77 0.41 -0.60 -53.47
N ASP A 78 1.01 -1.73 -53.06
CA ASP A 78 1.28 -2.83 -54.00
C ASP A 78 1.18 -4.18 -53.27
N LYS A 79 0.16 -4.93 -53.65
CA LYS A 79 -0.03 -6.35 -53.37
C LYS A 79 0.85 -7.14 -54.31
N ILE A 80 1.64 -8.08 -53.79
CA ILE A 80 2.07 -9.25 -54.56
C ILE A 80 1.72 -10.51 -53.75
N ASN A 81 0.95 -11.37 -54.41
CA ASN A 81 0.49 -12.67 -53.96
C ASN A 81 1.29 -13.73 -54.74
N GLY A 82 1.72 -14.81 -54.08
CA GLY A 82 2.42 -15.92 -54.74
C GLY A 82 2.82 -17.05 -53.79
N ASN A 83 1.92 -18.03 -53.66
CA ASN A 83 2.17 -19.46 -53.34
C ASN A 83 3.42 -19.99 -54.08
N THR A 84 4.17 -21.03 -53.67
CA THR A 84 3.88 -22.31 -53.00
C THR A 84 5.24 -22.98 -52.75
N ASP A 85 5.42 -23.74 -51.67
CA ASP A 85 5.74 -25.18 -51.70
C ASP A 85 6.31 -25.68 -50.38
N SER A 86 5.74 -26.82 -50.01
CA SER A 86 5.95 -27.69 -48.86
C SER A 86 7.30 -28.40 -48.89
N GLU A 87 7.99 -28.44 -47.74
CA GLU A 87 8.80 -29.59 -47.36
C GLU A 87 8.55 -29.96 -45.89
N GLU A 88 8.27 -31.24 -45.71
CA GLU A 88 8.01 -31.94 -44.47
C GLU A 88 9.30 -32.07 -43.65
N GLY A 89 9.17 -31.91 -42.33
CA GLY A 89 10.26 -32.08 -41.37
C GLY A 89 9.69 -32.50 -40.02
N ASP A 90 9.33 -33.77 -39.94
CA ASP A 90 9.00 -34.52 -38.73
C ASP A 90 10.16 -34.45 -37.72
N SER A 91 9.86 -33.99 -36.50
CA SER A 91 10.61 -34.36 -35.30
C SER A 91 9.75 -34.08 -34.07
N SER A 92 8.93 -35.07 -33.72
CA SER A 92 8.39 -35.23 -32.37
C SER A 92 9.54 -35.34 -31.37
N SER A 93 9.68 -34.33 -30.51
CA SER A 93 10.34 -34.46 -29.22
C SER A 93 9.38 -33.95 -28.16
N GLU A 94 8.67 -34.89 -27.54
CA GLU A 94 8.03 -34.69 -26.26
C GLU A 94 9.12 -34.33 -25.24
N GLU A 95 9.35 -33.04 -25.04
CA GLU A 95 10.08 -32.59 -23.86
C GLU A 95 9.08 -32.58 -22.69
N GLU A 96 9.16 -33.65 -21.89
CA GLU A 96 8.70 -33.65 -20.51
C GLU A 96 9.22 -32.39 -19.84
N TYR A 97 8.34 -31.41 -19.64
CA TYR A 97 8.65 -30.21 -18.88
C TYR A 97 8.71 -30.61 -17.40
N GLU A 98 9.88 -31.07 -16.99
CA GLU A 98 10.24 -31.25 -15.59
C GLU A 98 10.12 -29.87 -14.91
N SER A 99 9.06 -29.72 -14.12
CA SER A 99 8.80 -28.55 -13.27
C SER A 99 9.88 -28.46 -12.19
N ALA A 100 11.07 -27.99 -12.57
CA ALA A 100 12.07 -27.51 -11.64
C ALA A 100 11.50 -26.25 -10.98
N GLU A 101 11.14 -26.39 -9.70
CA GLU A 101 10.79 -25.29 -8.82
C GLU A 101 12.05 -24.41 -8.68
N GLU A 102 12.23 -23.47 -9.61
CA GLU A 102 13.36 -22.54 -9.62
C GLU A 102 13.26 -21.65 -8.37
N GLY A 103 14.05 -22.00 -7.35
CA GLY A 103 14.16 -21.22 -6.12
C GLY A 103 14.55 -19.77 -6.41
N GLU A 104 13.89 -18.84 -5.74
CA GLU A 104 14.25 -17.43 -5.85
C GLU A 104 15.69 -17.19 -5.40
N ILE A 105 16.39 -16.33 -6.13
CA ILE A 105 17.77 -15.96 -5.85
C ILE A 105 17.82 -15.20 -4.52
N GLU A 106 18.25 -15.89 -3.46
CA GLU A 106 18.50 -15.27 -2.16
C GLU A 106 19.76 -14.42 -2.22
N ILE A 107 19.69 -13.19 -1.68
CA ILE A 107 20.79 -12.23 -1.71
C ILE A 107 21.54 -12.34 -0.39
N GLU A 108 22.72 -12.95 -0.42
CA GLU A 108 23.64 -13.05 0.73
C GLU A 108 24.33 -11.69 1.01
N GLU A 109 23.60 -10.75 1.64
CA GLU A 109 24.04 -9.35 1.83
C GLU A 109 25.40 -9.23 2.55
N GLU A 110 25.69 -10.09 3.52
CA GLU A 110 26.98 -10.05 4.26
C GLU A 110 28.16 -10.44 3.39
N LYS A 111 27.99 -11.44 2.53
CA LYS A 111 29.03 -11.87 1.59
C LYS A 111 29.33 -10.78 0.57
N LEU A 112 28.29 -10.14 0.03
CA LEU A 112 28.44 -9.03 -0.91
C LEU A 112 29.22 -7.86 -0.30
N LYS A 113 28.99 -7.54 0.97
CA LYS A 113 29.77 -6.50 1.70
C LYS A 113 31.25 -6.87 1.78
N LEU A 114 31.56 -8.10 2.18
CA LEU A 114 32.95 -8.57 2.31
C LEU A 114 33.67 -8.63 0.96
N GLU A 115 32.96 -8.98 -0.11
CA GLU A 115 33.50 -8.95 -1.48
C GLU A 115 33.75 -7.52 -1.95
N GLU A 116 32.89 -6.57 -1.59
CA GLU A 116 33.06 -5.15 -1.95
C GLU A 116 34.29 -4.50 -1.32
N GLU A 117 34.69 -4.90 -0.11
CA GLU A 117 35.89 -4.36 0.57
C GLU A 117 37.17 -4.58 -0.23
N LYS A 118 37.19 -5.58 -1.13
CA LYS A 118 38.34 -5.91 -1.98
C LYS A 118 38.35 -5.15 -3.30
N LEU A 119 37.27 -4.44 -3.63
CA LEU A 119 37.11 -3.76 -4.91
C LEU A 119 37.65 -2.33 -4.84
N THR A 120 38.32 -1.93 -5.92
CA THR A 120 38.65 -0.52 -6.18
C THR A 120 37.39 0.28 -6.52
N GLU A 121 37.45 1.60 -6.37
CA GLU A 121 36.33 2.47 -6.75
C GLU A 121 36.00 2.38 -8.25
N GLU A 122 36.98 2.14 -9.12
CA GLU A 122 36.75 1.92 -10.55
C GLU A 122 35.95 0.64 -10.81
N GLU A 123 36.30 -0.46 -10.14
CA GLU A 123 35.57 -1.73 -10.24
C GLU A 123 34.16 -1.63 -9.66
N LYS A 124 33.98 -0.90 -8.56
CA LYS A 124 32.65 -0.61 -7.99
C LYS A 124 31.78 0.14 -8.98
N ASN A 125 32.31 1.17 -9.63
CA ASN A 125 31.59 1.92 -10.66
C ASN A 125 31.26 1.04 -11.87
N LEU A 126 32.16 0.14 -12.28
CA LEU A 126 31.89 -0.81 -13.36
C LEU A 126 30.76 -1.79 -13.00
N LYS A 127 30.82 -2.37 -11.80
CA LYS A 127 29.76 -3.27 -11.29
C LYS A 127 28.42 -2.54 -11.14
N LYS A 128 28.43 -1.27 -10.70
CA LYS A 128 27.22 -0.42 -10.69
C LYS A 128 26.63 -0.28 -12.09
N ALA A 129 27.47 0.02 -13.09
CA ALA A 129 27.02 0.15 -14.47
C ALA A 129 26.48 -1.18 -15.04
N GLU A 130 27.10 -2.31 -14.68
CA GLU A 130 26.58 -3.64 -15.04
C GLU A 130 25.24 -3.93 -14.37
N ALA A 131 25.11 -3.66 -13.07
CA ALA A 131 23.85 -3.81 -12.34
C ALA A 131 22.73 -2.95 -12.95
N GLN A 132 23.06 -1.75 -13.40
CA GLN A 132 22.14 -0.85 -14.10
C GLN A 132 21.62 -1.46 -15.40
N LYS A 133 22.46 -2.19 -16.17
CA LYS A 133 22.00 -2.94 -17.35
C LYS A 133 20.99 -4.03 -16.99
N TYR A 134 21.25 -4.83 -15.95
CA TYR A 134 20.29 -5.84 -15.50
C TYR A 134 18.96 -5.21 -15.05
N LYS A 135 19.01 -4.07 -14.35
CA LYS A 135 17.81 -3.31 -13.98
C LYS A 135 17.02 -2.88 -15.21
N ASP A 136 17.71 -2.39 -16.25
CA ASP A 136 17.07 -1.90 -17.47
C ASP A 136 16.45 -3.04 -18.29
N GLU A 137 17.09 -4.21 -18.36
CA GLU A 137 16.47 -5.41 -18.93
C GLU A 137 15.26 -5.87 -18.11
N GLY A 138 15.36 -5.86 -16.77
CA GLY A 138 14.23 -6.13 -15.88
C GLY A 138 13.06 -5.17 -16.13
N ASN A 139 13.33 -3.88 -16.34
CA ASN A 139 12.31 -2.88 -16.66
C ASN A 139 11.63 -3.16 -18.01
N LYS A 140 12.35 -3.61 -19.04
CA LYS A 140 11.76 -3.97 -20.34
C LYS A 140 10.82 -5.16 -20.20
N VAL A 141 11.31 -6.23 -19.58
CA VAL A 141 10.57 -7.47 -19.36
C VAL A 141 9.35 -7.23 -18.45
N PHE A 142 9.47 -6.32 -17.47
CA PHE A 142 8.34 -5.86 -16.66
C PHE A 142 7.27 -5.16 -17.51
N LYS A 143 7.66 -4.25 -18.41
CA LYS A 143 6.73 -3.56 -19.32
C LYS A 143 6.01 -4.54 -20.26
N GLU A 144 6.63 -5.68 -20.56
CA GLU A 144 6.03 -6.78 -21.34
C GLU A 144 5.11 -7.70 -20.51
N GLY A 145 5.07 -7.54 -19.18
CA GLY A 145 4.24 -8.33 -18.27
C GLY A 145 4.87 -9.64 -17.78
N PHE A 146 6.12 -9.92 -18.13
CA PHE A 146 6.85 -11.12 -17.72
C PHE A 146 7.48 -10.93 -16.32
N TYR A 147 6.63 -10.90 -15.29
CA TYR A 147 7.07 -10.51 -13.93
C TYR A 147 8.07 -11.49 -13.28
N LYS A 148 7.97 -12.79 -13.56
CA LYS A 148 8.89 -13.81 -13.01
C LYS A 148 10.31 -13.59 -13.54
N GLU A 149 10.42 -13.35 -14.83
CA GLU A 149 11.68 -13.07 -15.53
C GLU A 149 12.26 -11.73 -15.07
N ALA A 150 11.42 -10.69 -14.93
CA ALA A 150 11.84 -9.40 -14.38
C ALA A 150 12.43 -9.54 -12.97
N ILE A 151 11.85 -10.38 -12.09
CA ILE A 151 12.41 -10.68 -10.76
C ILE A 151 13.82 -11.26 -10.86
N LYS A 152 14.10 -12.15 -11.83
CA LYS A 152 15.44 -12.71 -12.04
C LYS A 152 16.44 -11.61 -12.39
N TYR A 153 16.08 -10.70 -13.30
CA TYR A 153 16.91 -9.56 -13.68
C TYR A 153 17.19 -8.61 -12.52
N TYR A 154 16.18 -8.23 -11.74
CA TYR A 154 16.40 -7.36 -10.57
C TYR A 154 17.21 -8.04 -9.48
N SER A 155 17.05 -9.35 -9.27
CA SER A 155 17.85 -10.10 -8.30
C SER A 155 19.32 -10.16 -8.72
N ARG A 156 19.60 -10.37 -10.02
CA ARG A 156 20.96 -10.30 -10.57
C ARG A 156 21.55 -8.89 -10.50
N ALA A 157 20.72 -7.86 -10.72
CA ALA A 157 21.12 -6.48 -10.52
C ALA A 157 21.56 -6.22 -9.08
N LEU A 158 20.80 -6.70 -8.09
CA LEU A 158 21.11 -6.59 -6.66
C LEU A 158 22.35 -7.39 -6.23
N GLN A 159 22.62 -8.54 -6.85
CA GLN A 159 23.85 -9.30 -6.62
C GLN A 159 25.09 -8.60 -7.18
N THR A 160 24.92 -7.89 -8.30
CA THR A 160 26.03 -7.22 -8.98
C THR A 160 26.32 -5.85 -8.38
N CYS A 161 25.28 -5.13 -7.97
CA CYS A 161 25.38 -3.76 -7.47
C CYS A 161 26.16 -3.72 -6.15
N PRO A 162 27.27 -2.96 -6.04
CA PRO A 162 27.99 -2.82 -4.78
C PRO A 162 27.09 -2.25 -3.68
N TYR A 163 27.31 -2.67 -2.43
CA TYR A 163 26.50 -2.29 -1.28
C TYR A 163 26.57 -0.79 -0.98
N SER A 164 27.70 -0.14 -1.27
CA SER A 164 27.84 1.33 -1.13
C SER A 164 26.83 2.14 -1.98
N TYR A 165 26.30 1.59 -3.07
CA TYR A 165 25.28 2.24 -3.91
C TYR A 165 23.86 1.97 -3.40
N PHE A 166 23.60 2.38 -2.15
CA PHE A 166 22.34 2.11 -1.46
C PHE A 166 21.11 2.69 -2.17
N LYS A 167 21.23 3.80 -2.91
CA LYS A 167 20.12 4.41 -3.65
C LYS A 167 19.69 3.52 -4.82
N GLU A 168 20.65 3.06 -5.59
CA GLU A 168 20.45 2.19 -6.74
C GLU A 168 19.90 0.83 -6.30
N ARG A 169 20.44 0.27 -5.21
CA ARG A 169 19.91 -0.96 -4.60
C ARG A 169 18.47 -0.78 -4.11
N SER A 170 18.14 0.35 -3.48
CA SER A 170 16.78 0.66 -3.05
C SER A 170 15.79 0.67 -4.22
N ILE A 171 16.19 1.26 -5.36
CA ILE A 171 15.40 1.23 -6.60
C ILE A 171 15.17 -0.21 -7.08
N MET A 172 16.22 -1.03 -7.14
CA MET A 172 16.11 -2.42 -7.61
C MET A 172 15.20 -3.26 -6.71
N TYR A 173 15.30 -3.12 -5.39
CA TYR A 173 14.37 -3.76 -4.45
C TYR A 173 12.93 -3.31 -4.67
N SER A 174 12.67 -2.00 -4.84
CA SER A 174 11.32 -1.48 -5.11
C SER A 174 10.75 -1.97 -6.44
N ASN A 175 11.58 -2.09 -7.48
CA ASN A 175 11.15 -2.64 -8.77
C ASN A 175 10.85 -4.14 -8.68
N ARG A 176 11.67 -4.90 -7.93
CA ARG A 176 11.38 -6.32 -7.66
C ARG A 176 10.09 -6.50 -6.87
N ALA A 177 9.84 -5.63 -5.88
CA ALA A 177 8.57 -5.60 -5.14
C ALA A 177 7.37 -5.33 -6.06
N ALA A 178 7.52 -4.52 -7.11
CA ALA A 178 6.48 -4.29 -8.11
C ALA A 178 6.08 -5.59 -8.81
N CYS A 179 7.07 -6.35 -9.26
CA CYS A 179 6.84 -7.63 -9.93
C CYS A 179 6.12 -8.61 -9.00
N LYS A 180 6.57 -8.69 -7.74
CA LYS A 180 5.97 -9.54 -6.71
C LYS A 180 4.53 -9.10 -6.38
N LEU A 181 4.25 -7.80 -6.36
CA LEU A 181 2.89 -7.26 -6.23
C LEU A 181 1.99 -7.72 -7.38
N HIS A 182 2.44 -7.64 -8.63
CA HIS A 182 1.66 -8.12 -9.80
C HIS A 182 1.46 -9.64 -9.80
N MET A 183 2.31 -10.39 -9.11
CA MET A 183 2.17 -11.83 -8.90
C MET A 183 1.42 -12.20 -7.60
N GLU A 184 0.85 -11.22 -6.90
CA GLU A 184 0.13 -11.41 -5.62
C GLU A 184 0.99 -12.02 -4.49
N LYS A 185 2.32 -11.96 -4.62
CA LYS A 185 3.28 -12.37 -3.58
C LYS A 185 3.47 -11.25 -2.55
N TYR A 186 2.40 -10.89 -1.84
CA TYR A 186 2.35 -9.67 -1.03
C TYR A 186 3.40 -9.63 0.10
N ASP A 187 3.57 -10.71 0.87
CA ASP A 187 4.53 -10.75 1.96
C ASP A 187 5.97 -10.56 1.48
N GLU A 188 6.31 -11.16 0.34
CA GLU A 188 7.63 -11.01 -0.27
C GLU A 188 7.84 -9.61 -0.84
N ALA A 189 6.81 -9.02 -1.44
CA ALA A 189 6.85 -7.65 -1.93
C ALA A 189 7.03 -6.64 -0.77
N ILE A 190 6.37 -6.86 0.38
CA ILE A 190 6.53 -6.04 1.59
C ILE A 190 7.96 -6.11 2.12
N LYS A 191 8.58 -7.31 2.10
CA LYS A 191 9.99 -7.48 2.50
C LYS A 191 10.92 -6.67 1.60
N ASP A 192 10.73 -6.75 0.28
CA ASP A 192 11.52 -5.97 -0.69
C ASP A 192 11.31 -4.45 -0.52
N CYS A 193 10.07 -3.98 -0.35
CA CYS A 193 9.82 -2.57 -0.04
C CYS A 193 10.49 -2.12 1.26
N SER A 194 10.45 -2.95 2.30
CA SER A 194 11.08 -2.63 3.59
C SER A 194 12.59 -2.51 3.44
N LYS A 195 13.24 -3.44 2.72
CA LYS A 195 14.67 -3.33 2.37
C LYS A 195 14.98 -2.07 1.56
N ALA A 196 14.13 -1.70 0.60
CA ALA A 196 14.29 -0.47 -0.16
C ALA A 196 14.22 0.78 0.75
N ILE A 197 13.29 0.82 1.70
CA ILE A 197 13.10 1.93 2.65
C ILE A 197 14.26 1.99 3.66
N ASP A 198 14.75 0.85 4.14
CA ASP A 198 15.91 0.79 5.04
C ASP A 198 17.16 1.37 4.38
N LEU A 199 17.35 1.11 3.08
CA LEU A 199 18.47 1.67 2.30
C LEU A 199 18.28 3.14 1.95
N HIS A 200 17.07 3.54 1.55
CA HIS A 200 16.76 4.91 1.17
C HIS A 200 15.41 5.35 1.77
N PRO A 201 15.42 5.90 3.00
CA PRO A 201 14.20 6.19 3.75
C PRO A 201 13.30 7.28 3.16
N HIS A 202 13.78 8.01 2.15
CA HIS A 202 13.07 9.06 1.43
C HIS A 202 12.60 8.61 0.03
N TYR A 203 12.72 7.32 -0.30
CA TYR A 203 12.31 6.82 -1.61
C TYR A 203 10.80 6.64 -1.63
N LEU A 204 10.09 7.69 -2.03
CA LEU A 204 8.62 7.75 -1.98
C LEU A 204 7.93 6.57 -2.66
N LYS A 205 8.44 6.11 -3.81
CA LYS A 205 7.85 4.96 -4.53
C LYS A 205 7.87 3.67 -3.70
N ALA A 206 8.93 3.43 -2.92
CA ALA A 206 9.00 2.25 -2.05
C ALA A 206 8.03 2.35 -0.86
N VAL A 207 7.92 3.54 -0.26
CA VAL A 207 6.97 3.79 0.84
C VAL A 207 5.53 3.65 0.36
N LEU A 208 5.20 4.25 -0.79
CA LEU A 208 3.87 4.15 -1.40
C LEU A 208 3.50 2.71 -1.72
N ARG A 209 4.39 1.98 -2.40
CA ARG A 209 4.15 0.58 -2.73
C ARG A 209 3.94 -0.28 -1.48
N ARG A 210 4.68 -0.02 -0.37
CA ARG A 210 4.48 -0.74 0.89
C ARG A 210 3.14 -0.41 1.55
N ALA A 211 2.72 0.85 1.52
CA ALA A 211 1.41 1.28 2.03
C ALA A 211 0.27 0.57 1.29
N GLU A 212 0.33 0.54 -0.05
CA GLU A 212 -0.64 -0.16 -0.88
C GLU A 212 -0.66 -1.67 -0.60
N LEU A 213 0.52 -2.29 -0.45
CA LEU A 213 0.63 -3.69 -0.06
C LEU A 213 0.03 -3.96 1.33
N TYR A 214 0.26 -3.08 2.30
CA TYR A 214 -0.33 -3.20 3.63
C TYR A 214 -1.86 -3.08 3.60
N GLU A 215 -2.43 -2.21 2.77
CA GLU A 215 -3.89 -2.21 2.53
C GLU A 215 -4.36 -3.55 1.95
N LYS A 216 -3.64 -4.10 0.95
CA LYS A 216 -3.98 -5.41 0.34
C LYS A 216 -3.97 -6.57 1.32
N VAL A 217 -3.07 -6.56 2.30
CA VAL A 217 -3.00 -7.59 3.35
C VAL A 217 -3.71 -7.18 4.64
N GLU A 218 -4.60 -6.18 4.58
CA GLU A 218 -5.46 -5.79 5.70
C GLU A 218 -4.71 -5.30 6.96
N LYS A 219 -3.48 -4.82 6.79
CA LYS A 219 -2.63 -4.17 7.82
C LYS A 219 -2.82 -2.65 7.76
N LEU A 220 -4.02 -2.20 8.11
CA LEU A 220 -4.47 -0.83 7.85
C LEU A 220 -3.71 0.21 8.68
N GLU A 221 -3.33 -0.13 9.91
CA GLU A 221 -2.54 0.73 10.78
C GLU A 221 -1.13 0.98 10.21
N GLU A 222 -0.46 -0.07 9.74
CA GLU A 222 0.85 0.04 9.08
C GLU A 222 0.75 0.80 7.74
N ALA A 223 -0.32 0.58 6.97
CA ALA A 223 -0.59 1.34 5.75
C ALA A 223 -0.74 2.84 6.05
N LEU A 224 -1.54 3.19 7.05
CA LEU A 224 -1.77 4.58 7.46
C LEU A 224 -0.46 5.26 7.88
N ALA A 225 0.41 4.56 8.61
CA ALA A 225 1.71 5.08 9.00
C ALA A 225 2.61 5.39 7.80
N ASP A 226 2.65 4.51 6.79
CA ASP A 226 3.41 4.76 5.57
C ASP A 226 2.82 5.91 4.73
N TYR A 227 1.49 6.03 4.64
CA TYR A 227 0.87 7.17 3.97
C TYR A 227 1.12 8.50 4.69
N GLN A 228 1.09 8.53 6.01
CA GLN A 228 1.46 9.71 6.80
C GLN A 228 2.89 10.13 6.50
N ARG A 229 3.83 9.18 6.44
CA ARG A 229 5.22 9.44 6.05
C ARG A 229 5.34 10.04 4.64
N ILE A 230 4.51 9.60 3.69
CA ILE A 230 4.47 10.19 2.35
C ILE A 230 4.00 11.65 2.43
N ILE A 231 2.99 11.96 3.24
CA ILE A 231 2.49 13.33 3.43
C ILE A 231 3.53 14.24 4.11
N GLU A 232 4.33 13.72 5.02
CA GLU A 232 5.45 14.46 5.62
C GLU A 232 6.50 14.87 4.57
N LEU A 233 6.73 14.01 3.59
CA LEU A 233 7.74 14.19 2.54
C LEU A 233 7.21 14.97 1.31
N ASP A 234 5.97 14.69 0.91
CA ASP A 234 5.23 15.35 -0.16
C ASP A 234 3.77 15.59 0.28
N PRO A 235 3.48 16.77 0.86
CA PRO A 235 2.13 17.14 1.28
C PRO A 235 1.10 17.21 0.15
N SER A 236 1.54 17.23 -1.11
CA SER A 236 0.66 17.30 -2.28
C SER A 236 0.28 15.91 -2.84
N HIS A 237 0.86 14.83 -2.31
CA HIS A 237 0.67 13.48 -2.81
C HIS A 237 -0.79 13.01 -2.63
N TYR A 238 -1.56 13.04 -3.72
CA TYR A 238 -3.00 12.82 -3.72
C TYR A 238 -3.43 11.47 -3.10
N ILE A 239 -2.78 10.37 -3.51
CA ILE A 239 -3.13 9.02 -3.06
C ILE A 239 -2.98 8.91 -1.54
N ALA A 240 -1.88 9.45 -1.00
CA ALA A 240 -1.58 9.40 0.42
C ALA A 240 -2.57 10.26 1.23
N ARG A 241 -2.97 11.42 0.70
CA ARG A 241 -3.98 12.27 1.35
C ARG A 241 -5.33 11.57 1.41
N SER A 242 -5.74 10.95 0.31
CA SER A 242 -6.99 10.19 0.23
C SER A 242 -6.99 9.02 1.22
N ALA A 243 -5.90 8.26 1.28
CA ALA A 243 -5.76 7.15 2.22
C ALA A 243 -5.78 7.63 3.68
N CYS A 244 -5.08 8.72 4.02
CA CYS A 244 -5.10 9.29 5.38
C CYS A 244 -6.48 9.80 5.81
N MET A 245 -7.39 10.14 4.87
CA MET A 245 -8.78 10.48 5.19
C MET A 245 -9.66 9.24 5.37
N ARG A 246 -9.42 8.18 4.59
CA ARG A 246 -10.27 6.98 4.55
C ARG A 246 -9.92 5.95 5.63
N LEU A 247 -8.63 5.67 5.82
CA LEU A 247 -8.16 4.57 6.67
C LEU A 247 -8.53 4.70 8.15
N PRO A 248 -8.54 5.89 8.80
CA PRO A 248 -8.87 6.00 10.22
C PRO A 248 -10.25 5.42 10.59
N ASP A 249 -11.27 5.67 9.75
CA ASP A 249 -12.62 5.15 9.99
C ASP A 249 -12.67 3.63 9.78
N GLN A 250 -11.97 3.11 8.76
CA GLN A 250 -11.89 1.66 8.50
C GLN A 250 -11.16 0.92 9.63
N ILE A 251 -10.06 1.49 10.14
CA ILE A 251 -9.31 1.00 11.30
C ILE A 251 -10.23 0.95 12.52
N LYS A 252 -10.98 2.03 12.78
CA LYS A 252 -11.90 2.09 13.92
C LYS A 252 -12.99 1.02 13.80
N GLU A 253 -13.64 0.91 12.65
CA GLU A 253 -14.69 -0.09 12.40
C GLU A 253 -14.16 -1.51 12.59
N LYS A 254 -12.99 -1.82 12.03
CA LYS A 254 -12.33 -3.13 12.18
C LYS A 254 -12.02 -3.45 13.64
N ASN A 255 -11.50 -2.48 14.39
CA ASN A 255 -11.19 -2.65 15.80
C ASN A 255 -12.46 -2.83 16.66
N GLU A 256 -13.55 -2.13 16.33
CA GLU A 256 -14.84 -2.31 17.00
C GLU A 256 -15.44 -3.71 16.73
N LYS A 257 -15.41 -4.18 15.48
CA LYS A 257 -15.83 -5.55 15.12
C LYS A 257 -15.00 -6.60 15.84
N LEU A 258 -13.67 -6.49 15.80
CA LEU A 258 -12.77 -7.43 16.48
C LEU A 258 -13.02 -7.45 17.99
N LYS A 259 -13.25 -6.29 18.60
CA LYS A 259 -13.59 -6.17 20.02
C LYS A 259 -14.90 -6.88 20.33
N GLU A 260 -15.93 -6.71 19.52
CA GLU A 260 -17.22 -7.38 19.72
C GLU A 260 -17.08 -8.90 19.63
N GLU A 261 -16.38 -9.41 18.61
CA GLU A 261 -16.11 -10.85 18.45
C GLU A 261 -15.33 -11.43 19.63
N MET A 262 -14.28 -10.74 20.09
CA MET A 262 -13.49 -11.16 21.24
C MET A 262 -14.33 -11.18 22.53
N MET A 263 -15.15 -10.15 22.73
CA MET A 263 -16.07 -10.10 23.88
C MET A 263 -17.12 -11.21 23.83
N GLY A 264 -17.62 -11.57 22.64
CA GLY A 264 -18.48 -12.73 22.44
C GLY A 264 -17.80 -14.03 22.87
N LYS A 265 -16.61 -14.31 22.33
CA LYS A 265 -15.82 -15.51 22.66
C LYS A 265 -15.49 -15.60 24.16
N LEU A 266 -15.18 -14.46 24.79
CA LEU A 266 -14.90 -14.40 26.22
C LEU A 266 -16.17 -14.67 27.07
N LYS A 267 -17.33 -14.17 26.63
CA LYS A 267 -18.62 -14.48 27.27
C LYS A 267 -18.94 -15.97 27.17
N ASP A 268 -18.75 -16.58 26.01
CA ASP A 268 -19.00 -18.00 25.81
C ASP A 268 -18.09 -18.86 26.70
N LEU A 269 -16.81 -18.49 26.79
CA LEU A 269 -15.87 -19.14 27.71
C LEU A 269 -16.30 -18.99 29.17
N GLY A 270 -16.72 -17.79 29.58
CA GLY A 270 -17.25 -17.54 30.92
C GLY A 270 -18.50 -18.39 31.21
N ASN A 271 -19.43 -18.45 30.27
CA ASN A 271 -20.66 -19.25 30.39
C ASN A 271 -20.37 -20.75 30.47
N MET A 272 -19.35 -21.25 29.76
CA MET A 272 -18.94 -22.65 29.87
C MET A 272 -18.52 -23.01 31.31
N VAL A 273 -17.80 -22.12 31.98
CA VAL A 273 -17.35 -22.32 33.38
C VAL A 273 -18.50 -22.13 34.37
N LEU A 274 -19.42 -21.21 34.09
CA LEU A 274 -20.50 -20.82 35.01
C LEU A 274 -21.73 -21.74 34.92
N LYS A 275 -21.97 -22.37 33.77
CA LYS A 275 -23.15 -23.21 33.52
C LYS A 275 -23.34 -24.36 34.53
N PRO A 276 -22.31 -25.12 34.97
CA PRO A 276 -22.47 -26.15 36.01
C PRO A 276 -22.97 -25.62 37.36
N PHE A 277 -22.83 -24.33 37.60
CA PHE A 277 -23.29 -23.66 38.83
C PHE A 277 -24.66 -23.00 38.67
N GLY A 278 -25.34 -23.19 37.53
CA GLY A 278 -26.59 -22.48 37.21
C GLY A 278 -26.39 -20.98 36.98
N LEU A 279 -25.16 -20.57 36.65
CA LEU A 279 -24.79 -19.17 36.43
C LEU A 279 -24.46 -18.90 34.96
N SER A 280 -24.47 -17.62 34.61
CA SER A 280 -24.05 -17.08 33.31
C SER A 280 -23.34 -15.75 33.50
N THR A 281 -22.62 -15.29 32.48
CA THR A 281 -21.99 -13.97 32.45
C THR A 281 -23.02 -12.84 32.57
N ASN A 282 -24.30 -13.10 32.26
CA ASN A 282 -25.38 -12.12 32.43
C ASN A 282 -25.75 -11.89 33.90
N ASN A 283 -25.41 -12.81 34.79
CA ASN A 283 -25.61 -12.64 36.23
C ASN A 283 -24.65 -11.61 36.84
N PHE A 284 -23.59 -11.21 36.12
CA PHE A 284 -22.59 -10.27 36.62
C PHE A 284 -22.69 -8.95 35.84
N LYS A 285 -23.18 -7.89 36.47
CA LYS A 285 -23.27 -6.55 35.89
C LYS A 285 -22.07 -5.71 36.30
N MET A 286 -21.26 -5.30 35.33
CA MET A 286 -20.20 -4.32 35.55
C MET A 286 -20.76 -2.90 35.53
N GLN A 287 -20.39 -2.10 36.51
CA GLN A 287 -20.70 -0.67 36.58
C GLN A 287 -19.40 0.11 36.77
N GLN A 288 -19.09 0.99 35.83
CA GLN A 288 -17.93 1.87 35.89
C GLN A 288 -18.28 3.11 36.70
N ASP A 289 -17.44 3.46 37.68
CA ASP A 289 -17.54 4.72 38.40
C ASP A 289 -16.97 5.86 37.53
N PRO A 290 -17.79 6.84 37.12
CA PRO A 290 -17.36 7.91 36.23
C PRO A 290 -16.33 8.86 36.85
N LYS A 291 -16.14 8.85 38.18
CA LYS A 291 -15.18 9.74 38.88
C LYS A 291 -13.80 9.11 39.05
N THR A 292 -13.76 7.80 39.32
CA THR A 292 -12.51 7.08 39.59
C THR A 292 -12.04 6.24 38.42
N GLY A 293 -12.92 5.97 37.44
CA GLY A 293 -12.67 5.04 36.34
C GLY A 293 -12.65 3.57 36.77
N GLY A 294 -12.81 3.28 38.07
CA GLY A 294 -12.84 1.94 38.63
C GLY A 294 -14.11 1.18 38.25
N TYR A 295 -14.01 -0.14 38.17
CA TYR A 295 -15.14 -1.02 37.86
C TYR A 295 -15.60 -1.74 39.13
N SER A 296 -16.91 -1.73 39.37
CA SER A 296 -17.58 -2.57 40.37
C SER A 296 -18.38 -3.65 39.67
N VAL A 297 -18.36 -4.87 40.22
CA VAL A 297 -19.12 -6.01 39.67
C VAL A 297 -20.22 -6.34 40.64
N ASN A 298 -21.47 -6.21 40.19
CA ASN A 298 -22.66 -6.55 40.97
C ASN A 298 -23.24 -7.86 40.46
N PHE A 299 -23.49 -8.79 41.37
CA PHE A 299 -24.15 -10.05 41.04
C PHE A 299 -25.67 -9.89 41.15
N GLN A 300 -26.39 -10.29 40.10
CA GLN A 300 -27.85 -10.35 40.07
C GLN A 300 -28.29 -11.76 39.68
N GLN A 301 -29.00 -12.41 40.59
CA GLN A 301 -29.63 -13.69 40.36
C GLN A 301 -31.01 -13.41 39.77
N ASN A 302 -31.25 -13.78 38.51
CA ASN A 302 -32.60 -13.70 37.95
C ASN A 302 -33.49 -14.74 38.66
N PRO A 303 -34.70 -14.38 39.10
CA PRO A 303 -35.58 -15.27 39.86
C PRO A 303 -36.28 -16.37 39.01
N GLU A 304 -35.97 -16.48 37.72
CA GLU A 304 -36.50 -17.53 36.85
C GLU A 304 -35.37 -18.46 36.40
N SER A 305 -35.15 -19.49 37.20
CA SER A 305 -34.31 -20.67 36.90
C SER A 305 -35.12 -21.93 37.18
#